data_AF-A0A9D6VIK7-F1
#
_entry.id   AF-A0A9D6VIK7-F1
#
_cell.length_a   1.000
_cell.length_b   1.000
_cell.length_c   1.000
_cell.angle_alpha   90.00
_cell.angle_beta   90.00
_cell.angle_gamma   90.00
#
_symmetry.space_group_name_H-M   'P 1'
#
loop_
_entity.id
_entity.type
_entity.pdbx_description
1 polymer ?
#
loop_
_entity_poly.entity_id
_entity_poly.type
_entity_poly.pdbx_seq_one_letter_code
_entity_poly.pdbx_strand_id
1 'polypeptide(L)'
;MKINSKLWLPVASASLFVILGIYEFIQYRSFSNLEAQYIELGKGIRKADNIRDDKEAITIYSNLKPSIHEVQLRILQRQWAIAQDMLHQIKMAKDNPILEKSVPDMINSLKNHLDIMKDGCSSLLGKEKDSPQSRISWQVYNLYGAVKLLNAFIVLETERNTEKAQGMMKDAIADLKSAIASVDMSDGPSVEKNIPRWNLELLYANQYVKQYEMLKSDNEGRLELKDNLEALIPERGGYAPGEPLELRIEK
;
A
#
# COMPACT_ATOMS: atom_id res chain seq x y z
N MET A 1 -3.52 -72.10 -25.32
CA MET A 1 -3.04 -71.62 -24.00
C MET A 1 -4.16 -70.79 -23.37
N LYS A 2 -4.93 -71.36 -22.43
CA LYS A 2 -6.06 -70.66 -21.80
C LYS A 2 -5.50 -69.70 -20.74
N ILE A 3 -5.57 -68.40 -21.02
CA ILE A 3 -5.21 -67.37 -20.05
C ILE A 3 -6.25 -67.43 -18.92
N ASN A 4 -5.77 -67.63 -17.70
CA ASN A 4 -6.60 -67.86 -16.52
C ASN A 4 -7.22 -66.51 -16.08
N SER A 5 -8.48 -66.26 -16.45
CA SER A 5 -9.18 -64.98 -16.27
C SER A 5 -9.30 -64.53 -14.81
N LYS A 6 -9.12 -65.44 -13.84
CA LYS A 6 -9.16 -65.15 -12.40
C LYS A 6 -7.95 -64.38 -11.86
N LEU A 7 -6.83 -64.33 -12.60
CA LEU A 7 -5.61 -63.62 -12.17
C LEU A 7 -5.58 -62.13 -12.55
N TRP A 8 -6.47 -61.68 -13.43
CA TRP A 8 -6.45 -60.30 -13.93
C TRP A 8 -6.98 -59.27 -12.92
N LEU A 9 -7.99 -59.63 -12.12
CA LEU A 9 -8.54 -58.75 -11.09
C LEU A 9 -7.50 -58.35 -10.02
N PRO A 10 -6.78 -59.28 -9.37
CA PRO A 10 -5.80 -58.91 -8.35
C PRO A 10 -4.60 -58.14 -8.93
N VAL A 11 -4.19 -58.46 -10.16
CA VAL A 11 -3.11 -57.74 -10.84
C VAL A 11 -3.55 -56.31 -11.17
N ALA A 12 -4.74 -56.11 -11.73
CA ALA A 12 -5.27 -54.78 -12.03
C ALA A 12 -5.47 -53.93 -10.76
N SER A 13 -5.99 -54.54 -9.68
CA SER A 13 -6.10 -53.87 -8.37
C SER A 13 -4.74 -53.48 -7.81
N ALA A 14 -3.75 -54.38 -7.83
CA ALA A 14 -2.39 -54.08 -7.37
C ALA A 14 -1.76 -52.93 -8.19
N SER A 15 -1.92 -52.93 -9.52
CA SER A 15 -1.45 -51.84 -10.37
C SER A 15 -2.13 -50.50 -10.03
N LEU A 16 -3.44 -50.49 -9.76
CA LEU A 16 -4.16 -49.28 -9.34
C LEU A 16 -3.62 -48.73 -8.02
N PHE A 17 -3.37 -49.58 -7.02
CA PHE A 17 -2.79 -49.17 -5.75
C PHE A 17 -1.38 -48.61 -5.90
N VAL A 18 -0.56 -49.17 -6.80
CA VAL A 18 0.79 -48.63 -7.09
C VAL A 18 0.68 -47.24 -7.74
N ILE A 19 -0.24 -47.05 -8.69
CA ILE A 19 -0.44 -45.74 -9.34
C ILE A 19 -0.94 -44.70 -8.33
N LEU A 20 -1.91 -45.06 -7.48
CA LEU A 20 -2.39 -44.19 -6.41
C LEU A 20 -1.27 -43.87 -5.41
N GLY A 21 -0.46 -44.85 -5.02
CA GLY A 21 0.70 -44.62 -4.14
C GLY A 21 1.73 -43.67 -4.75
N ILE A 22 2.00 -43.78 -6.06
CA ILE A 22 2.89 -42.85 -6.78
C ILE A 22 2.26 -41.44 -6.81
N TYR A 23 0.97 -41.34 -7.08
CA TYR A 23 0.24 -40.06 -7.12
C TYR A 23 0.26 -39.35 -5.76
N GLU A 24 -0.10 -40.06 -4.69
CA GLU A 24 -0.06 -39.55 -3.32
C GLU A 24 1.37 -39.16 -2.91
N PHE A 25 2.38 -39.93 -3.31
CA PHE A 25 3.77 -39.58 -3.05
C PHE A 25 4.23 -38.30 -3.78
N ILE A 26 3.81 -38.11 -5.05
CA ILE A 26 4.09 -36.89 -5.81
C ILE A 26 3.38 -35.68 -5.18
N GLN A 27 2.11 -35.83 -4.82
CA GLN A 27 1.33 -34.81 -4.11
C GLN A 27 1.95 -34.44 -2.75
N TYR A 28 2.33 -35.43 -1.96
CA TYR A 28 2.99 -35.21 -0.68
C TYR A 28 4.32 -34.46 -0.85
N ARG A 29 5.13 -34.85 -1.84
CA ARG A 29 6.41 -34.17 -2.12
C ARG A 29 6.21 -32.75 -2.62
N SER A 30 5.20 -32.49 -3.45
CA SER A 30 4.89 -31.14 -3.91
C SER A 30 4.40 -30.25 -2.75
N PHE A 31 3.55 -30.79 -1.86
CA PHE A 31 3.10 -30.10 -0.66
C PHE A 31 4.26 -29.80 0.31
N SER A 32 5.12 -30.78 0.58
CA SER A 32 6.29 -30.59 1.45
C SER A 32 7.26 -29.55 0.88
N ASN A 33 7.47 -29.52 -0.44
CA ASN A 33 8.27 -28.50 -1.10
C ASN A 33 7.64 -27.10 -0.99
N LEU A 34 6.31 -27.00 -1.11
CA LEU A 34 5.59 -25.74 -0.93
C LEU A 34 5.69 -25.25 0.52
N GLU A 35 5.51 -26.14 1.50
CA GLU A 35 5.64 -25.84 2.92
C GLU A 35 7.04 -25.32 3.26
N ALA A 36 8.09 -25.99 2.76
CA ALA A 36 9.47 -25.54 2.93
C ALA A 36 9.69 -24.12 2.36
N GLN A 37 9.13 -23.83 1.18
CA GLN A 37 9.19 -22.49 0.57
C GLN A 37 8.43 -21.45 1.40
N TYR A 38 7.26 -21.78 1.96
CA TYR A 38 6.51 -20.88 2.83
C TYR A 38 7.25 -20.59 4.14
N ILE A 39 7.88 -21.60 4.74
CA ILE A 39 8.71 -21.44 5.94
C ILE A 39 9.91 -20.54 5.65
N GLU A 40 10.60 -20.77 4.54
CA GLU A 40 11.74 -19.96 4.11
C GLU A 40 11.34 -18.51 3.84
N LEU A 41 10.24 -18.30 3.10
CA LEU A 41 9.65 -16.99 2.87
C LEU A 41 9.30 -16.29 4.19
N GLY A 42 8.62 -16.97 5.12
CA GLY A 42 8.25 -16.42 6.42
C GLY A 42 9.45 -16.11 7.32
N LYS A 43 10.56 -16.86 7.20
CA LYS A 43 11.84 -16.52 7.85
C LYS A 43 12.47 -15.28 7.19
N GLY A 44 12.44 -15.20 5.87
CA GLY A 44 12.91 -14.05 5.10
C GLY A 44 12.19 -12.77 5.47
N ILE A 45 10.84 -12.79 5.48
CA ILE A 45 10.00 -11.65 5.84
C ILE A 45 10.32 -11.18 7.26
N ARG A 46 10.34 -12.10 8.25
CA ARG A 46 10.70 -11.76 9.64
C ARG A 46 12.10 -11.15 9.77
N LYS A 47 13.07 -11.67 9.01
CA LYS A 47 14.43 -11.10 8.98
C LYS A 47 14.40 -9.66 8.47
N ALA A 48 13.70 -9.40 7.37
CA ALA A 48 13.60 -8.08 6.77
C ALA A 48 12.80 -7.09 7.66
N ASP A 49 11.76 -7.56 8.35
CA ASP A 49 10.99 -6.73 9.30
C ASP A 49 11.81 -6.20 10.46
N ASN A 50 12.75 -7.02 10.96
CA ASN A 50 13.62 -6.66 12.07
C ASN A 50 14.74 -5.68 11.67
N ILE A 51 14.90 -5.39 10.38
CA ILE A 51 15.89 -4.42 9.92
C ILE A 51 15.33 -3.02 10.07
N ARG A 52 16.14 -2.16 10.70
CA ARG A 52 15.80 -0.76 10.95
C ARG A 52 16.05 0.13 9.73
N ASP A 53 17.10 -0.16 8.95
CA ASP A 53 17.39 0.57 7.72
C ASP A 53 16.43 0.13 6.61
N ASP A 54 15.57 1.05 6.16
CA ASP A 54 14.59 0.77 5.12
C ASP A 54 15.21 0.36 3.78
N LYS A 55 16.40 0.87 3.44
CA LYS A 55 17.10 0.50 2.18
C LYS A 55 17.62 -0.93 2.23
N GLU A 56 18.21 -1.31 3.36
CA GLU A 56 18.66 -2.67 3.59
C GLU A 56 17.46 -3.64 3.62
N ALA A 57 16.38 -3.28 4.30
CA ALA A 57 15.15 -4.07 4.33
C ALA A 57 14.56 -4.30 2.93
N ILE A 58 14.49 -3.25 2.08
CA ILE A 58 14.04 -3.36 0.68
C ILE A 58 14.91 -4.32 -0.12
N THR A 59 16.23 -4.29 0.09
CA THR A 59 17.15 -5.19 -0.62
C THR A 59 16.90 -6.64 -0.22
N ILE A 60 16.68 -6.92 1.06
CA ILE A 60 16.31 -8.27 1.51
C ILE A 60 14.96 -8.68 0.93
N TYR A 61 13.95 -7.80 0.99
CA TYR A 61 12.63 -8.09 0.41
C TYR A 61 12.70 -8.37 -1.09
N SER A 62 13.52 -7.62 -1.84
CA SER A 62 13.68 -7.82 -3.28
C SER A 62 14.30 -9.18 -3.62
N ASN A 63 15.08 -9.75 -2.70
CA ASN A 63 15.64 -11.10 -2.83
C ASN A 63 14.64 -12.21 -2.47
N LEU A 64 13.51 -11.88 -1.82
CA LEU A 64 12.44 -12.81 -1.48
C LEU A 64 11.37 -12.78 -2.57
N LYS A 65 11.36 -13.76 -3.48
CA LYS A 65 10.36 -13.97 -4.56
C LYS A 65 9.35 -12.81 -4.70
N PRO A 66 9.75 -11.69 -5.33
CA PRO A 66 9.01 -10.44 -5.26
C PRO A 66 7.68 -10.48 -6.03
N SER A 67 7.29 -11.61 -6.60
CA SER A 67 5.98 -11.82 -7.22
C SER A 67 4.83 -11.95 -6.21
N ILE A 68 5.13 -12.09 -4.91
CA ILE A 68 4.12 -12.19 -3.85
C ILE A 68 3.65 -10.78 -3.47
N HIS A 69 2.34 -10.53 -3.58
CA HIS A 69 1.72 -9.22 -3.33
C HIS A 69 2.07 -8.65 -1.94
N GLU A 70 2.14 -9.50 -0.91
CA GLU A 70 2.52 -9.07 0.44
C GLU A 70 3.96 -8.53 0.50
N VAL A 71 4.90 -9.19 -0.19
CA VAL A 71 6.31 -8.75 -0.23
C VAL A 71 6.41 -7.41 -0.96
N GLN A 72 5.69 -7.24 -2.07
CA GLN A 72 5.66 -5.97 -2.80
C GLN A 72 5.04 -4.84 -1.98
N LEU A 73 3.97 -5.11 -1.23
CA LEU A 73 3.38 -4.12 -0.32
C LEU A 73 4.38 -3.70 0.76
N ARG A 74 5.11 -4.64 1.37
CA ARG A 74 6.13 -4.33 2.37
C ARG A 74 7.27 -3.48 1.80
N ILE A 75 7.71 -3.76 0.56
CA ILE A 75 8.67 -2.91 -0.16
C ILE A 75 8.12 -1.49 -0.30
N LEU A 76 6.88 -1.33 -0.75
CA LEU A 76 6.24 -0.02 -0.90
C LEU A 76 6.12 0.72 0.44
N GLN A 77 5.78 0.04 1.52
CA GLN A 77 5.72 0.63 2.87
C GLN A 77 7.09 1.14 3.34
N ARG A 78 8.17 0.40 3.05
CA ARG A 78 9.54 0.85 3.34
C ARG A 78 9.95 2.02 2.45
N GLN A 79 9.57 2.01 1.18
CA GLN A 79 9.79 3.15 0.27
C GLN A 79 9.03 4.39 0.75
N TRP A 80 7.84 4.24 1.35
CA TRP A 80 7.10 5.35 1.93
C TRP A 80 7.85 6.00 3.09
N ALA A 81 8.42 5.21 4.00
CA ALA A 81 9.25 5.72 5.10
C ALA A 81 10.46 6.51 4.56
N ILE A 82 11.13 6.02 3.51
CA ILE A 82 12.20 6.75 2.82
C ILE A 82 11.68 8.08 2.25
N ALA A 83 10.50 8.11 1.62
CA ALA A 83 9.92 9.33 1.08
C ALA A 83 9.64 10.38 2.17
N GLN A 84 9.17 9.93 3.34
CA GLN A 84 8.93 10.80 4.50
C GLN A 84 10.24 11.37 5.05
N ASP A 85 11.30 10.55 5.13
CA ASP A 85 12.63 10.99 5.54
C ASP A 85 13.22 12.00 4.53
N MET A 86 13.12 11.74 3.23
CA MET A 86 13.52 12.69 2.19
C MET A 86 12.78 14.02 2.31
N LEU A 87 11.47 14.00 2.55
CA LEU A 87 10.68 15.21 2.80
C LEU A 87 11.15 15.96 4.05
N HIS A 88 11.46 15.25 5.13
CA HIS A 88 11.99 15.84 6.36
C HIS A 88 13.35 16.51 6.10
N GLN A 89 14.25 15.84 5.39
CA GLN A 89 15.55 16.39 5.00
C GLN A 89 15.40 17.64 4.12
N ILE A 90 14.44 17.66 3.17
CA ILE A 90 14.14 18.84 2.35
C ILE A 90 13.68 20.01 3.22
N LYS A 91 12.79 19.78 4.20
CA LYS A 91 12.34 20.83 5.13
C LYS A 91 13.52 21.41 5.92
N MET A 92 14.38 20.56 6.46
CA MET A 92 15.58 20.99 7.19
C MET A 92 16.58 21.73 6.30
N ALA A 93 16.72 21.34 5.04
CA ALA A 93 17.62 21.99 4.09
C ALA A 93 17.14 23.40 3.68
N LYS A 94 15.82 23.64 3.63
CA LYS A 94 15.25 24.97 3.32
C LYS A 94 15.58 26.01 4.39
N ASP A 95 15.62 25.60 5.64
CA ASP A 95 15.93 26.49 6.77
C ASP A 95 17.44 26.66 7.00
N ASN A 96 18.28 26.02 6.16
CA ASN A 96 19.73 26.06 6.26
C ASN A 96 20.37 26.72 5.01
N PRO A 97 20.98 27.92 5.14
CA PRO A 97 21.56 28.65 4.00
C PRO A 97 22.65 27.89 3.23
N ILE A 98 23.31 26.92 3.86
CA ILE A 98 24.34 26.09 3.23
C ILE A 98 23.71 25.02 2.33
N LEU A 99 22.61 24.42 2.79
CA LEU A 99 21.94 23.29 2.12
C LEU A 99 20.83 23.74 1.16
N GLU A 100 20.37 24.99 1.26
CA GLU A 100 19.32 25.56 0.43
C GLU A 100 19.58 25.37 -1.07
N LYS A 101 20.84 25.48 -1.50
CA LYS A 101 21.26 25.29 -2.90
C LYS A 101 21.03 23.86 -3.42
N SER A 102 20.99 22.87 -2.54
CA SER A 102 20.77 21.46 -2.88
C SER A 102 19.29 21.06 -2.84
N VAL A 103 18.41 21.93 -2.34
CA VAL A 103 16.97 21.67 -2.24
C VAL A 103 16.33 21.26 -3.58
N PRO A 104 16.64 21.90 -4.73
CA PRO A 104 16.10 21.47 -6.02
C PRO A 104 16.43 20.02 -6.38
N ASP A 105 17.67 19.58 -6.14
CA ASP A 105 18.12 18.22 -6.44
C ASP A 105 17.49 17.19 -5.49
N MET A 106 17.34 17.56 -4.21
CA MET A 106 16.63 16.74 -3.23
C MET A 106 15.15 16.57 -3.60
N ILE A 107 14.50 17.65 -4.05
CA ILE A 107 13.11 17.59 -4.52
C ILE A 107 12.99 16.70 -5.78
N ASN A 108 13.90 16.83 -6.75
CA ASN A 108 13.91 15.96 -7.92
C ASN A 108 14.11 14.49 -7.55
N SER A 109 14.98 14.21 -6.58
CA SER A 109 15.18 12.87 -6.05
C SER A 109 13.91 12.32 -5.41
N LEU A 110 13.19 13.15 -4.64
CA LEU A 110 11.91 12.78 -4.05
C LEU A 110 10.84 12.52 -5.12
N LYS A 111 10.73 13.39 -6.14
CA LYS A 111 9.80 13.18 -7.28
C LYS A 111 10.04 11.83 -7.96
N ASN A 112 11.29 11.54 -8.32
CA ASN A 112 11.66 10.27 -8.96
C ASN A 112 11.32 9.06 -8.08
N HIS A 113 11.56 9.15 -6.77
CA HIS A 113 11.23 8.10 -5.82
C HIS A 113 9.71 7.88 -5.72
N LEU A 114 8.91 8.96 -5.69
CA LEU A 114 7.45 8.88 -5.69
C LEU A 114 6.89 8.31 -6.99
N ASP A 115 7.50 8.59 -8.14
CA ASP A 115 7.07 7.99 -9.42
C ASP A 115 7.35 6.47 -9.45
N ILE A 116 8.49 6.01 -8.93
CA ILE A 116 8.75 4.57 -8.75
C ILE A 116 7.69 3.93 -7.85
N MET A 117 7.31 4.60 -6.76
CA MET A 117 6.25 4.10 -5.87
C MET A 117 4.88 4.05 -6.56
N LYS A 118 4.53 5.05 -7.39
CA LYS A 118 3.29 5.07 -8.18
C LYS A 118 3.24 3.89 -9.14
N ASP A 119 4.33 3.61 -9.84
CA ASP A 119 4.44 2.48 -10.76
C ASP A 119 4.31 1.14 -10.01
N GLY A 120 4.92 1.04 -8.82
CA GLY A 120 4.80 -0.13 -7.95
C GLY A 120 3.36 -0.36 -7.46
N CYS A 121 2.67 0.71 -7.03
CA CYS A 121 1.26 0.63 -6.63
C CYS A 121 0.36 0.23 -7.81
N SER A 122 0.55 0.84 -8.97
CA SER A 122 -0.20 0.53 -10.20
C SER A 122 0.01 -0.92 -10.64
N SER A 123 1.26 -1.41 -10.60
CA SER A 123 1.59 -2.81 -10.93
C SER A 123 0.92 -3.80 -9.98
N LEU A 124 0.80 -3.46 -8.70
CA LEU A 124 0.13 -4.30 -7.70
C LEU A 124 -1.38 -4.36 -7.90
N LEU A 125 -2.00 -3.21 -8.21
CA LEU A 125 -3.44 -3.14 -8.48
C LEU A 125 -3.81 -3.82 -9.81
N GLY A 126 -2.95 -3.77 -10.84
CA GLY A 126 -3.23 -4.34 -12.16
C GLY A 126 -3.16 -5.88 -12.27
N LYS A 127 -2.69 -6.61 -11.26
CA LYS A 127 -2.52 -8.09 -11.29
C LYS A 127 -3.75 -8.87 -10.81
N GLU A 128 -4.93 -8.30 -11.04
CA GLU A 128 -6.25 -8.59 -10.46
C GLU A 128 -6.83 -10.02 -10.58
N LYS A 129 -6.13 -11.03 -11.11
CA LYS A 129 -6.82 -12.29 -11.48
C LYS A 129 -6.95 -13.37 -10.40
N ASP A 130 -6.06 -13.50 -9.41
CA ASP A 130 -6.08 -14.68 -8.52
C ASP A 130 -5.52 -14.46 -7.09
N SER A 131 -6.23 -13.78 -6.15
CA SER A 131 -5.94 -13.85 -4.69
C SER A 131 -6.98 -13.10 -3.82
N PRO A 132 -7.12 -13.36 -2.49
CA PRO A 132 -8.11 -12.71 -1.64
C PRO A 132 -7.75 -11.23 -1.43
N GLN A 133 -8.36 -10.38 -2.26
CA GLN A 133 -7.90 -9.04 -2.61
C GLN A 133 -8.14 -7.96 -1.55
N SER A 134 -9.18 -8.06 -0.72
CA SER A 134 -9.61 -6.90 0.08
C SER A 134 -8.53 -6.38 1.04
N ARG A 135 -7.80 -7.28 1.73
CA ARG A 135 -6.84 -6.90 2.78
C ARG A 135 -5.61 -6.15 2.25
N ILE A 136 -5.09 -6.52 1.08
CA ILE A 136 -3.91 -5.87 0.50
C ILE A 136 -4.34 -4.66 -0.34
N SER A 137 -5.43 -4.78 -1.11
CA SER A 137 -5.87 -3.71 -2.02
C SER A 137 -6.14 -2.40 -1.31
N TRP A 138 -6.80 -2.42 -0.13
CA TRP A 138 -7.03 -1.18 0.61
C TRP A 138 -5.74 -0.50 1.04
N GLN A 139 -4.72 -1.28 1.43
CA GLN A 139 -3.41 -0.76 1.85
C GLN A 139 -2.67 -0.14 0.67
N VAL A 140 -2.74 -0.78 -0.51
CA VAL A 140 -2.13 -0.28 -1.74
C VAL A 140 -2.83 0.99 -2.21
N TYR A 141 -4.18 1.02 -2.27
CA TYR A 141 -4.93 2.24 -2.61
C TYR A 141 -4.65 3.38 -1.63
N ASN A 142 -4.59 3.09 -0.33
CA ASN A 142 -4.31 4.10 0.69
C ASN A 142 -2.92 4.72 0.48
N LEU A 143 -1.92 3.88 0.24
CA LEU A 143 -0.57 4.34 -0.05
C LEU A 143 -0.49 5.10 -1.39
N TYR A 144 -1.18 4.63 -2.42
CA TYR A 144 -1.17 5.26 -3.72
C TYR A 144 -1.75 6.68 -3.67
N GLY A 145 -2.85 6.86 -2.94
CA GLY A 145 -3.42 8.17 -2.66
C GLY A 145 -2.44 9.07 -1.91
N ALA A 146 -1.77 8.58 -0.87
CA ALA A 146 -0.76 9.34 -0.13
C ALA A 146 0.43 9.77 -1.00
N VAL A 147 0.89 8.91 -1.90
CA VAL A 147 1.99 9.22 -2.84
C VAL A 147 1.57 10.29 -3.85
N LYS A 148 0.37 10.16 -4.45
CA LYS A 148 -0.16 11.16 -5.40
C LYS A 148 -0.34 12.52 -4.73
N LEU A 149 -0.83 12.51 -3.49
CA LEU A 149 -0.98 13.71 -2.69
C LEU A 149 0.36 14.41 -2.45
N LEU A 150 1.37 13.67 -1.98
CA LEU A 150 2.68 14.25 -1.73
C LEU A 150 3.28 14.84 -3.01
N ASN A 151 3.09 14.15 -4.14
CA ASN A 151 3.51 14.67 -5.45
C ASN A 151 2.77 15.97 -5.82
N ALA A 152 1.46 16.06 -5.55
CA ALA A 152 0.69 17.28 -5.75
C ALA A 152 1.24 18.47 -4.95
N PHE A 153 1.62 18.25 -3.68
CA PHE A 153 2.25 19.29 -2.86
C PHE A 153 3.61 19.73 -3.41
N ILE A 154 4.42 18.80 -3.91
CA ILE A 154 5.69 19.16 -4.53
C ILE A 154 5.46 19.98 -5.81
N VAL A 155 4.46 19.63 -6.63
CA VAL A 155 4.11 20.40 -7.84
C VAL A 155 3.68 21.83 -7.48
N LEU A 156 2.87 22.01 -6.44
CA LEU A 156 2.52 23.34 -5.96
C LEU A 156 3.73 24.16 -5.54
N GLU A 157 4.62 23.55 -4.77
CA GLU A 157 5.75 24.25 -4.19
C GLU A 157 6.79 24.63 -5.26
N THR A 158 7.05 23.73 -6.20
CA THR A 158 8.12 23.90 -7.20
C THR A 158 7.66 24.49 -8.52
N GLU A 159 6.54 24.03 -9.05
CA GLU A 159 6.04 24.43 -10.38
C GLU A 159 5.01 25.55 -10.27
N ARG A 160 4.43 25.78 -9.08
CA ARG A 160 3.30 26.69 -8.84
C ARG A 160 2.12 26.45 -9.81
N ASN A 161 2.01 25.21 -10.31
CA ASN A 161 0.97 24.81 -11.24
C ASN A 161 -0.23 24.25 -10.46
N THR A 162 -1.18 25.14 -10.17
CA THR A 162 -2.36 24.83 -9.36
C THR A 162 -3.31 23.86 -10.05
N GLU A 163 -3.48 23.96 -11.37
CA GLU A 163 -4.34 23.08 -12.16
C GLU A 163 -3.84 21.63 -12.15
N LYS A 164 -2.55 21.43 -12.46
CA LYS A 164 -1.91 20.12 -12.43
C LYS A 164 -1.99 19.49 -11.04
N ALA A 165 -1.70 20.26 -10.00
CA ALA A 165 -1.76 19.76 -8.64
C ALA A 165 -3.20 19.46 -8.19
N GLN A 166 -4.20 20.24 -8.64
CA GLN A 166 -5.62 19.94 -8.40
C GLN A 166 -6.04 18.60 -9.05
N GLY A 167 -5.62 18.33 -10.29
CA GLY A 167 -5.85 17.04 -10.94
C GLY A 167 -5.28 15.88 -10.13
N MET A 168 -4.02 16.01 -9.70
CA MET A 168 -3.37 14.99 -8.86
C MET A 168 -4.06 14.80 -7.50
N MET A 169 -4.60 15.86 -6.90
CA MET A 169 -5.37 15.77 -5.65
C MET A 169 -6.71 15.06 -5.85
N LYS A 170 -7.42 15.34 -6.95
CA LYS A 170 -8.66 14.60 -7.29
C LYS A 170 -8.37 13.11 -7.44
N ASP A 171 -7.26 12.75 -8.12
CA ASP A 171 -6.82 11.36 -8.26
C ASP A 171 -6.47 10.73 -6.90
N ALA A 172 -5.75 11.45 -6.05
CA ALA A 172 -5.39 10.98 -4.71
C ALA A 172 -6.63 10.70 -3.85
N ILE A 173 -7.63 11.59 -3.90
CA ILE A 173 -8.91 11.42 -3.21
C ILE A 173 -9.64 10.19 -3.75
N ALA A 174 -9.66 9.97 -5.08
CA ALA A 174 -10.30 8.79 -5.67
C ALA A 174 -9.67 7.47 -5.21
N ASP A 175 -8.34 7.41 -5.08
CA ASP A 175 -7.66 6.24 -4.53
C ASP A 175 -7.98 6.02 -3.05
N LEU A 176 -8.00 7.09 -2.24
CA LEU A 176 -8.40 6.98 -0.83
C LEU A 176 -9.85 6.52 -0.67
N LYS A 177 -10.78 6.94 -1.54
CA LYS A 177 -12.14 6.40 -1.58
C LYS A 177 -12.15 4.90 -1.90
N SER A 178 -11.33 4.49 -2.87
CA SER A 178 -11.18 3.08 -3.23
C SER A 178 -10.60 2.26 -2.06
N ALA A 179 -9.68 2.85 -1.28
CA ALA A 179 -9.17 2.25 -0.05
C ALA A 179 -10.27 2.06 1.01
N ILE A 180 -11.12 3.07 1.21
CA ILE A 180 -12.26 3.00 2.15
C ILE A 180 -13.23 1.89 1.73
N ALA A 181 -13.64 1.87 0.46
CA ALA A 181 -14.54 0.84 -0.05
C ALA A 181 -13.93 -0.57 0.09
N SER A 182 -12.64 -0.71 -0.21
CA SER A 182 -11.93 -1.99 -0.11
C SER A 182 -11.76 -2.47 1.34
N VAL A 183 -11.46 -1.57 2.29
CA VAL A 183 -11.29 -1.94 3.70
C VAL A 183 -12.63 -2.29 4.37
N ASP A 184 -13.72 -1.65 3.94
CA ASP A 184 -15.07 -1.96 4.44
C ASP A 184 -15.51 -3.38 4.10
N MET A 185 -15.18 -3.82 2.88
CA MET A 185 -15.39 -5.19 2.40
C MET A 185 -14.42 -6.22 2.97
N SER A 186 -13.42 -5.78 3.75
CA SER A 186 -12.47 -6.69 4.39
C SER A 186 -12.96 -7.17 5.75
N ASP A 187 -12.55 -8.37 6.16
CA ASP A 187 -12.79 -8.94 7.49
C ASP A 187 -11.83 -8.38 8.56
N GLY A 188 -11.15 -7.26 8.27
CA GLY A 188 -10.16 -6.65 9.16
C GLY A 188 -10.77 -6.04 10.43
N PRO A 189 -9.96 -5.83 11.49
CA PRO A 189 -10.39 -5.19 12.72
C PRO A 189 -10.87 -3.76 12.48
N SER A 190 -11.79 -3.27 13.30
CA SER A 190 -12.38 -1.92 13.17
C SER A 190 -11.35 -0.79 13.12
N VAL A 191 -10.20 -0.97 13.78
CA VAL A 191 -9.10 0.02 13.74
C VAL A 191 -8.52 0.15 12.33
N GLU A 192 -8.28 -0.96 11.62
CA GLU A 192 -7.76 -0.94 10.24
C GLU A 192 -8.74 -0.27 9.29
N LYS A 193 -10.06 -0.48 9.49
CA LYS A 193 -11.12 0.15 8.69
C LYS A 193 -11.13 1.69 8.80
N ASN A 194 -10.62 2.24 9.90
CA ASN A 194 -10.57 3.68 10.11
C ASN A 194 -9.33 4.34 9.50
N ILE A 195 -8.26 3.58 9.20
CA ILE A 195 -7.00 4.15 8.72
C ILE A 195 -7.17 4.99 7.44
N PRO A 196 -7.83 4.49 6.36
CA PRO A 196 -8.01 5.29 5.15
C PRO A 196 -8.90 6.52 5.37
N ARG A 197 -9.87 6.42 6.29
CA ARG A 197 -10.75 7.53 6.67
C ARG A 197 -9.97 8.62 7.39
N TRP A 198 -9.15 8.25 8.38
CA TRP A 198 -8.28 9.20 9.09
C TRP A 198 -7.31 9.89 8.15
N ASN A 199 -6.75 9.19 7.16
CA ASN A 199 -5.87 9.82 6.17
C ASN A 199 -6.62 10.83 5.30
N LEU A 200 -7.85 10.53 4.90
CA LEU A 200 -8.72 11.46 4.18
C LEU A 200 -9.20 12.63 5.05
N GLU A 201 -9.44 12.39 6.34
CA GLU A 201 -9.78 13.44 7.30
C GLU A 201 -8.60 14.36 7.59
N LEU A 202 -7.37 13.82 7.74
CA LEU A 202 -6.16 14.64 7.92
C LEU A 202 -5.90 15.54 6.72
N LEU A 203 -6.23 15.08 5.52
CA LEU A 203 -6.24 15.88 4.32
C LEU A 203 -7.19 17.07 4.40
N TYR A 204 -8.38 16.84 4.95
CA TYR A 204 -9.41 17.86 5.12
C TYR A 204 -9.11 18.82 6.28
N ALA A 205 -8.74 18.28 7.44
CA ALA A 205 -8.50 19.01 8.69
C ALA A 205 -7.27 19.92 8.62
N ASN A 206 -6.20 19.52 7.91
CA ASN A 206 -5.01 20.35 7.76
C ASN A 206 -5.18 21.54 6.79
N GLN A 207 -6.41 21.90 6.40
CA GLN A 207 -6.70 23.12 5.65
C GLN A 207 -5.92 23.28 4.33
N TYR A 208 -5.34 22.21 3.78
CA TYR A 208 -4.68 22.30 2.47
C TYR A 208 -5.67 22.60 1.36
N VAL A 209 -6.92 22.15 1.52
CA VAL A 209 -8.06 22.58 0.69
C VAL A 209 -8.31 24.09 0.86
N LYS A 210 -8.24 24.65 2.07
CA LYS A 210 -8.42 26.09 2.32
C LYS A 210 -7.27 26.95 1.79
N GLN A 211 -6.02 26.49 1.86
CA GLN A 211 -4.89 27.17 1.21
C GLN A 211 -5.09 27.23 -0.31
N TYR A 212 -5.71 26.20 -0.91
CA TYR A 212 -6.18 26.24 -2.29
C TYR A 212 -7.38 27.16 -2.52
N GLU A 213 -8.35 27.19 -1.61
CA GLU A 213 -9.52 28.08 -1.66
C GLU A 213 -9.11 29.56 -1.71
N MET A 214 -7.98 29.91 -1.09
CA MET A 214 -7.42 31.26 -1.10
C MET A 214 -6.57 31.58 -2.34
N LEU A 215 -6.05 30.56 -3.03
CA LEU A 215 -5.21 30.73 -4.24
C LEU A 215 -6.00 30.79 -5.56
N LYS A 216 -7.31 30.49 -5.55
CA LYS A 216 -8.17 30.57 -6.75
C LYS A 216 -9.12 31.76 -6.68
N SER A 217 -9.17 32.55 -7.76
CA SER A 217 -10.21 33.55 -8.05
C SER A 217 -11.47 32.95 -8.70
N ASP A 218 -11.47 31.63 -8.97
CA ASP A 218 -12.50 30.94 -9.75
C ASP A 218 -13.37 30.04 -8.86
N ASN A 219 -14.63 30.45 -8.65
CA ASN A 219 -15.54 29.89 -7.64
C ASN A 219 -16.07 28.48 -7.98
N GLU A 220 -16.09 28.08 -9.25
CA GLU A 220 -16.80 26.88 -9.71
C GLU A 220 -15.99 25.60 -9.43
N GLY A 221 -14.70 25.58 -9.77
CA GLY A 221 -13.81 24.48 -9.38
C GLY A 221 -13.57 24.36 -7.87
N ARG A 222 -13.86 25.45 -7.13
CA ARG A 222 -13.83 25.49 -5.65
C ARG A 222 -15.05 24.77 -5.05
N LEU A 223 -16.23 24.98 -5.62
CA LEU A 223 -17.46 24.28 -5.24
C LEU A 223 -17.38 22.80 -5.55
N GLU A 224 -16.88 22.42 -6.73
CA GLU A 224 -16.78 21.00 -7.11
C GLU A 224 -15.82 20.19 -6.21
N LEU A 225 -14.68 20.78 -5.81
CA LEU A 225 -13.75 20.13 -4.88
C LEU A 225 -14.38 20.01 -3.48
N LYS A 226 -15.05 21.08 -3.03
CA LYS A 226 -15.75 21.11 -1.75
C LYS A 226 -16.89 20.09 -1.70
N ASP A 227 -17.76 20.04 -2.71
CA ASP A 227 -18.89 19.11 -2.78
C ASP A 227 -18.41 17.65 -2.82
N ASN A 228 -17.32 17.37 -3.55
CA ASN A 228 -16.71 16.04 -3.57
C ASN A 228 -16.09 15.62 -2.23
N LEU A 229 -15.72 16.58 -1.37
CA LEU A 229 -15.14 16.33 -0.05
C LEU A 229 -16.21 16.28 1.05
N GLU A 230 -17.22 17.15 0.99
CA GLU A 230 -18.31 17.24 1.98
C GLU A 230 -19.30 16.07 1.86
N ALA A 231 -19.54 15.53 0.66
CA ALA A 231 -20.42 14.38 0.45
C ALA A 231 -19.92 13.07 1.12
N LEU A 232 -18.77 13.08 1.79
CA LEU A 232 -18.04 11.87 2.21
C LEU A 232 -17.59 11.83 3.66
N ILE A 233 -17.70 12.91 4.43
CA ILE A 233 -17.46 12.84 5.87
C ILE A 233 -18.66 12.11 6.47
N PRO A 234 -18.52 10.88 7.00
CA PRO A 234 -19.65 10.19 7.58
C PRO A 234 -20.11 10.96 8.82
N GLU A 235 -21.41 11.28 8.91
CA GLU A 235 -22.03 11.94 10.08
C GLU A 235 -21.90 11.12 11.38
N ARG A 236 -21.44 9.87 11.31
CA ARG A 236 -21.08 9.07 12.49
C ARG A 236 -19.69 9.46 12.98
N GLY A 237 -19.68 10.53 13.79
CA GLY A 237 -18.55 10.98 14.55
C GLY A 237 -17.87 9.86 15.34
N GLY A 238 -16.54 9.96 15.38
CA GLY A 238 -15.69 9.05 16.13
C GLY A 238 -14.30 9.64 16.33
N TYR A 239 -14.21 10.88 16.81
CA TYR A 239 -13.08 11.20 17.68
C TYR A 239 -13.30 10.45 18.98
N ALA A 240 -12.32 9.66 19.42
CA ALA A 240 -11.83 9.87 20.77
C ALA A 240 -10.35 9.47 20.91
N PRO A 241 -9.53 10.40 21.42
CA PRO A 241 -8.12 10.24 21.73
C PRO A 241 -7.95 9.29 22.92
N GLY A 242 -6.79 8.63 22.98
CA GLY A 242 -6.40 7.82 24.13
C GLY A 242 -5.90 8.59 25.35
N GLU A 243 -6.11 9.91 25.43
CA GLU A 243 -5.85 10.66 26.66
C GLU A 243 -7.15 11.04 27.38
N PRO A 244 -7.26 10.75 28.70
CA PRO A 244 -8.44 11.11 29.49
C PRO A 244 -8.67 12.62 29.52
N LEU A 245 -9.95 13.00 29.38
CA LEU A 245 -10.50 14.36 29.44
C LEU A 245 -10.18 15.16 30.73
N GLU A 246 -9.54 14.54 31.72
CA GLU A 246 -9.14 15.15 32.99
C GLU A 246 -7.81 15.94 32.91
N LEU A 247 -7.04 15.79 31.81
CA LEU A 247 -5.77 16.50 31.59
C LEU A 247 -5.93 17.77 30.73
N ARG A 248 -7.09 18.43 30.79
CA ARG A 248 -7.22 19.81 30.29
C ARG A 248 -6.29 20.72 31.11
N ILE A 249 -5.12 21.08 30.58
CA ILE A 249 -4.48 22.32 31.01
C ILE A 249 -5.21 23.45 30.29
N GLU A 250 -6.16 24.06 30.99
CA GLU A 250 -6.52 25.44 30.68
C GLU A 250 -5.30 26.33 30.90
N LYS A 251 -4.74 26.85 29.81
CA LYS A 251 -4.48 28.28 29.58
C LYS A 251 -3.87 28.51 28.20
#